data_AF-A0A661IBW6-F1
#
_entry.id   AF-A0A661IBW6-F1
#
_cell.length_a   1.000
_cell.length_b   1.000
_cell.length_c   1.000
_cell.angle_alpha   90.00
_cell.angle_beta   90.00
_cell.angle_gamma   90.00
#
_symmetry.space_group_name_H-M   'P 1'
#
loop_
_entity.id
_entity.type
_entity.pdbx_description
1 polymer ?
#
loop_
_entity_poly.entity_id
_entity_poly.type
_entity_poly.pdbx_seq_one_letter_code
_entity_poly.pdbx_strand_id
1 'polypeptide(L)'
;EFYFEEKMRGYDLSRPEEKARAIEEVLPLFLRMGDPLRRDLYLKRLAERTGVQEEILLEKLRTLGTPSSILSPVKGDRHLSPEEVLLSLMIERPEFIPRVEGEGIVAEFSAPHLQEVAFWLLEAYRVQGKVPAELTEVLEEKGLSDRVFSTAFLWGEKEVEKAFQDCLCRIRLRKLREERRQVSEQIKKAEVEGDHGLMEALLMRKQLLVRQEEELKKRMSL
;
A
#
# COMPACT_ATOMS: atom_id res chain seq x y z
N GLU A 1 4.64 -5.35 12.95
CA GLU A 1 4.78 -6.62 13.73
C GLU A 1 3.88 -7.73 13.19
N PHE A 2 2.64 -7.43 12.81
CA PHE A 2 1.60 -8.38 12.38
C PHE A 2 1.97 -9.35 11.23
N TYR A 3 2.61 -8.88 10.16
CA TYR A 3 2.76 -9.66 8.91
C TYR A 3 3.64 -10.92 9.03
N PHE A 4 4.80 -10.84 9.69
CA PHE A 4 5.62 -12.04 9.85
C PHE A 4 4.96 -13.04 10.82
N GLU A 5 4.25 -12.56 11.84
CA GLU A 5 3.52 -13.45 12.76
C GLU A 5 2.35 -14.16 12.08
N GLU A 6 1.73 -13.50 11.12
CA GLU A 6 0.59 -14.00 10.36
C GLU A 6 1.01 -14.99 9.26
N LYS A 7 2.05 -14.66 8.47
CA LYS A 7 2.66 -15.62 7.52
C LYS A 7 3.13 -16.89 8.23
N MET A 8 3.61 -16.77 9.46
CA MET A 8 4.02 -17.92 10.29
C MET A 8 2.85 -18.69 10.90
N ARG A 9 1.64 -18.13 10.90
CA ARG A 9 0.44 -18.73 11.51
C ARG A 9 -0.14 -19.86 10.68
N GLY A 10 0.12 -19.86 9.36
CA GLY A 10 -0.27 -20.92 8.44
C GLY A 10 0.62 -22.17 8.45
N TYR A 11 1.69 -22.18 9.27
CA TYR A 11 2.68 -23.25 9.32
C TYR A 11 2.76 -23.91 10.71
N ASP A 12 2.86 -25.22 10.77
CA ASP A 12 3.11 -25.94 12.02
C ASP A 12 4.59 -25.88 12.40
N LEU A 13 4.94 -24.93 13.27
CA LEU A 13 6.31 -24.71 13.75
C LEU A 13 6.83 -25.85 14.66
N SER A 14 6.01 -26.86 14.98
CA SER A 14 6.48 -28.07 15.65
C SER A 14 7.12 -29.06 14.67
N ARG A 15 6.78 -28.97 13.37
CA ARG A 15 7.29 -29.85 12.32
C ARG A 15 8.52 -29.22 11.65
N PRO A 16 9.69 -29.90 11.61
CA PRO A 16 10.91 -29.34 11.05
C PRO A 16 10.78 -28.88 9.59
N GLU A 17 10.03 -29.62 8.76
CA GLU A 17 9.83 -29.32 7.34
C GLU A 17 8.97 -28.06 7.11
N GLU A 18 7.87 -27.93 7.86
CA GLU A 18 6.99 -26.76 7.76
C GLU A 18 7.65 -25.52 8.33
N LYS A 19 8.41 -25.66 9.44
CA LYS A 19 9.26 -24.60 9.98
C LYS A 19 10.29 -24.13 8.96
N ALA A 20 10.96 -25.03 8.25
CA ALA A 20 11.95 -24.68 7.24
C ALA A 20 11.33 -23.89 6.08
N ARG A 21 10.15 -24.30 5.61
CA ARG A 21 9.39 -23.58 4.57
C ARG A 21 8.95 -22.19 5.02
N ALA A 22 8.42 -22.08 6.23
CA ALA A 22 8.01 -20.80 6.80
C ALA A 22 9.20 -19.83 6.88
N ILE A 23 10.37 -20.31 7.32
CA ILE A 23 11.60 -19.53 7.34
C ILE A 23 12.00 -19.11 5.92
N GLU A 24 12.00 -20.02 4.94
CA GLU A 24 12.39 -19.71 3.56
C GLU A 24 11.48 -18.70 2.87
N GLU A 25 10.22 -18.63 3.24
CA GLU A 25 9.28 -17.65 2.71
C GLU A 25 9.47 -16.25 3.34
N VAL A 26 9.76 -16.20 4.64
CA VAL A 26 9.88 -14.93 5.37
C VAL A 26 11.29 -14.34 5.26
N LEU A 27 12.36 -15.15 5.23
CA LEU A 27 13.76 -14.68 5.21
C LEU A 27 14.09 -13.70 4.07
N PRO A 28 13.61 -13.89 2.81
CA PRO A 28 13.85 -12.95 1.72
C PRO A 28 13.27 -11.56 1.95
N LEU A 29 12.24 -11.42 2.80
CA LEU A 29 11.67 -10.11 3.17
C LEU A 29 12.70 -9.27 3.94
N PHE A 30 13.58 -9.91 4.71
CA PHE A 30 14.59 -9.23 5.51
C PHE A 30 15.73 -8.62 4.66
N LEU A 31 16.02 -9.22 3.50
CA LEU A 31 17.00 -8.68 2.55
C LEU A 31 16.56 -7.34 1.97
N ARG A 32 15.24 -7.13 1.85
CA ARG A 32 14.65 -5.89 1.32
C ARG A 32 14.67 -4.74 2.35
N MET A 33 14.94 -5.03 3.62
CA MET A 33 14.99 -4.03 4.69
C MET A 33 16.25 -3.18 4.62
N GLY A 34 16.12 -1.90 4.29
CA GLY A 34 17.28 -0.99 4.20
C GLY A 34 17.93 -0.66 5.55
N ASP A 35 17.18 -0.73 6.66
CA ASP A 35 17.66 -0.41 8.01
C ASP A 35 18.30 -1.64 8.70
N PRO A 36 19.63 -1.61 8.96
CA PRO A 36 20.34 -2.73 9.59
C PRO A 36 19.91 -3.01 11.03
N LEU A 37 19.52 -1.98 11.79
CA LEU A 37 19.16 -2.14 13.21
C LEU A 37 17.80 -2.82 13.34
N ARG A 38 16.83 -2.39 12.54
CA ARG A 38 15.53 -3.05 12.45
C ARG A 38 15.68 -4.48 11.95
N ARG A 39 16.59 -4.71 11.00
CA ARG A 39 16.89 -6.06 10.52
C ARG A 39 17.32 -6.99 11.64
N ASP A 40 18.28 -6.57 12.45
CA ASP A 40 18.72 -7.36 13.60
C ASP A 40 17.58 -7.66 14.58
N LEU A 41 16.76 -6.67 14.92
CA LEU A 41 15.65 -6.84 15.87
C LEU A 41 14.61 -7.85 15.41
N TYR A 42 14.23 -7.81 14.13
CA TYR A 42 13.27 -8.77 13.58
C TYR A 42 13.89 -10.15 13.40
N LEU A 43 15.18 -10.23 13.07
CA LEU A 43 15.89 -11.50 12.88
C LEU A 43 16.03 -12.24 14.22
N LYS A 44 16.31 -11.50 15.30
CA LYS A 44 16.22 -11.99 16.69
C LYS A 44 14.84 -12.54 17.03
N ARG A 45 13.78 -11.81 16.68
CA ARG A 45 12.42 -12.26 16.96
C ARG A 45 12.02 -13.50 16.15
N LEU A 46 12.49 -13.61 14.91
CA LEU A 46 12.31 -14.81 14.10
C LEU A 46 13.03 -16.02 14.73
N ALA A 47 14.25 -15.81 15.24
CA ALA A 47 15.00 -16.83 15.97
C ALA A 47 14.25 -17.32 17.21
N GLU A 48 13.73 -16.41 18.03
CA GLU A 48 12.93 -16.72 19.22
C GLU A 48 11.68 -17.52 18.88
N ARG A 49 10.95 -17.12 17.83
CA ARG A 49 9.67 -17.74 17.46
C ARG A 49 9.84 -19.11 16.81
N THR A 50 10.92 -19.30 16.04
CA THR A 50 11.22 -20.57 15.39
C THR A 50 12.08 -21.49 16.24
N GLY A 51 12.69 -21.00 17.31
CA GLY A 51 13.70 -21.74 18.07
C GLY A 51 14.95 -22.09 17.25
N VAL A 52 15.14 -21.45 16.08
CA VAL A 52 16.34 -21.59 15.26
C VAL A 52 17.36 -20.55 15.71
N GLN A 53 18.63 -20.92 15.78
CA GLN A 53 19.68 -19.98 16.16
C GLN A 53 19.78 -18.82 15.18
N GLU A 54 19.96 -17.61 15.72
CA GLU A 54 20.11 -16.37 14.95
C GLU A 54 21.25 -16.48 13.92
N GLU A 55 22.35 -17.13 14.30
CA GLU A 55 23.52 -17.39 13.45
C GLU A 55 23.16 -18.18 12.17
N ILE A 56 22.31 -19.20 12.30
CA ILE A 56 21.84 -20.02 11.17
C ILE A 56 20.95 -19.19 10.24
N LEU A 57 20.10 -18.33 10.80
CA LEU A 57 19.26 -17.42 10.02
C LEU A 57 20.10 -16.36 9.30
N LEU A 58 21.15 -15.84 9.94
CA LEU A 58 22.10 -14.90 9.33
C LEU A 58 22.90 -15.55 8.20
N GLU A 59 23.35 -16.79 8.35
CA GLU A 59 24.02 -17.54 7.29
C GLU A 59 23.07 -17.80 6.10
N LYS A 60 21.83 -18.21 6.34
CA LYS A 60 20.83 -18.33 5.27
C LYS A 60 20.54 -16.98 4.61
N LEU A 61 20.47 -15.89 5.36
CA LEU A 61 20.27 -14.56 4.80
C LEU A 61 21.46 -14.13 3.92
N ARG A 62 22.69 -14.42 4.35
CA ARG A 62 23.91 -14.14 3.58
C ARG A 62 24.00 -14.97 2.30
N THR A 63 23.64 -16.26 2.35
CA THR A 63 23.64 -17.13 1.17
C THR A 63 22.61 -16.67 0.13
N LEU A 64 21.42 -16.24 0.57
CA LEU A 64 20.43 -15.60 -0.30
C LEU A 64 20.91 -14.25 -0.87
N GLY A 65 21.76 -13.52 -0.15
CA GLY A 65 22.34 -12.24 -0.57
C GLY A 65 23.60 -12.32 -1.45
N THR A 66 24.10 -13.51 -1.78
CA THR A 66 25.26 -13.65 -2.69
C THR A 66 24.85 -13.55 -4.17
N PRO A 67 25.71 -12.99 -5.05
CA PRO A 67 25.35 -12.64 -6.42
C PRO A 67 24.94 -13.80 -7.33
N SER A 68 25.13 -15.06 -6.93
CA SER A 68 24.65 -16.22 -7.70
C SER A 68 23.16 -16.53 -7.51
N SER A 69 22.52 -16.06 -6.44
CA SER A 69 21.09 -16.32 -6.20
C SER A 69 20.17 -15.18 -6.69
N ILE A 70 20.74 -14.13 -7.29
CA ILE A 70 20.01 -12.96 -7.81
C ILE A 70 19.37 -13.25 -9.19
N LEU A 71 19.66 -14.40 -9.82
CA LEU A 71 19.15 -14.75 -11.15
C LEU A 71 17.85 -15.58 -11.16
N SER A 72 17.15 -15.67 -10.03
CA SER A 72 15.73 -16.02 -10.07
C SER A 72 14.93 -14.73 -9.92
N PRO A 73 14.36 -14.16 -11.00
CA PRO A 73 13.40 -13.09 -10.89
C PRO A 73 12.15 -13.69 -10.23
N VAL A 74 12.09 -13.65 -8.91
CA VAL A 74 10.82 -13.80 -8.18
C VAL A 74 9.94 -12.68 -8.71
N LYS A 75 8.95 -13.07 -9.50
CA LYS A 75 8.03 -12.21 -10.23
C LYS A 75 7.57 -11.05 -9.36
N GLY A 76 7.89 -9.83 -9.77
CA GLY A 76 7.16 -8.65 -9.35
C GLY A 76 8.03 -7.51 -8.85
N ASP A 77 8.79 -6.90 -9.74
CA ASP A 77 9.09 -5.47 -9.67
C ASP A 77 7.81 -4.66 -10.02
N ARG A 78 6.70 -4.99 -9.35
CA ARG A 78 5.39 -4.37 -9.54
C ARG A 78 5.36 -3.13 -8.66
N HIS A 79 5.59 -1.97 -9.27
CA HIS A 79 5.30 -0.68 -8.66
C HIS A 79 3.86 -0.69 -8.16
N LEU A 80 3.68 -0.61 -6.84
CA LEU A 80 2.35 -0.52 -6.26
C LEU A 80 1.67 0.78 -6.68
N SER A 81 0.36 0.68 -6.85
CA SER A 81 -0.50 1.85 -6.98
C SER A 81 -0.53 2.64 -5.65
N PRO A 82 -0.78 3.96 -5.70
CA PRO A 82 -0.95 4.76 -4.49
C PRO A 82 -2.03 4.23 -3.53
N GLU A 83 -3.04 3.54 -4.06
CA GLU A 83 -4.14 2.93 -3.30
C GLU A 83 -3.68 1.67 -2.54
N GLU A 84 -2.91 0.80 -3.20
CA GLU A 84 -2.29 -0.37 -2.56
C GLU A 84 -1.31 0.07 -1.46
N VAL A 85 -0.54 1.14 -1.69
CA VAL A 85 0.34 1.72 -0.67
C VAL A 85 -0.46 2.28 0.51
N LEU A 86 -1.55 3.00 0.26
CA LEU A 86 -2.38 3.56 1.33
C LEU A 86 -2.99 2.45 2.20
N LEU A 87 -3.49 1.37 1.57
CA LEU A 87 -3.98 0.19 2.27
C LEU A 87 -2.88 -0.48 3.09
N SER A 88 -1.69 -0.67 2.50
CA SER A 88 -0.51 -1.21 3.20
C SER A 88 -0.20 -0.41 4.47
N LEU A 89 -0.21 0.91 4.37
CA LEU A 89 -0.01 1.82 5.50
C LEU A 89 -1.09 1.68 6.58
N MET A 90 -2.37 1.60 6.19
CA MET A 90 -3.48 1.45 7.15
C MET A 90 -3.39 0.14 7.94
N ILE A 91 -2.94 -0.94 7.30
CA ILE A 91 -2.87 -2.27 7.90
C ILE A 91 -1.68 -2.38 8.85
N GLU A 92 -0.51 -1.91 8.41
CA GLU A 92 0.70 -1.97 9.21
C GLU A 92 0.71 -0.94 10.34
N ARG A 93 0.09 0.22 10.11
CA ARG A 93 0.00 1.34 11.05
C ARG A 93 -1.45 1.82 11.14
N PRO A 94 -2.26 1.18 12.01
CA PRO A 94 -3.68 1.52 12.18
C PRO A 94 -3.94 2.98 12.60
N GLU A 95 -2.92 3.68 13.11
CA GLU A 95 -2.94 5.12 13.38
C GLU A 95 -3.26 6.00 12.16
N PHE A 96 -3.02 5.50 10.93
CA PHE A 96 -3.35 6.22 9.70
C PHE A 96 -4.81 6.05 9.27
N ILE A 97 -5.52 5.04 9.78
CA ILE A 97 -6.94 4.78 9.44
C ILE A 97 -7.83 6.02 9.68
N PRO A 98 -7.83 6.66 10.87
CA PRO A 98 -8.65 7.86 11.10
C PRO A 98 -8.20 9.06 10.26
N ARG A 99 -6.91 9.14 9.87
CA ARG A 99 -6.44 10.19 8.96
C ARG A 99 -6.95 9.98 7.54
N VAL A 100 -6.94 8.75 7.05
CA VAL A 100 -7.50 8.36 5.75
C VAL A 100 -8.99 8.65 5.71
N GLU A 101 -9.71 8.30 6.78
CA GLU A 101 -11.14 8.58 6.92
C GLU A 101 -11.43 10.09 6.88
N GLY A 102 -10.69 10.89 7.67
CA GLY A 102 -10.86 12.34 7.72
C GLY A 102 -10.58 13.06 6.40
N GLU A 103 -9.68 12.53 5.57
CA GLU A 103 -9.38 13.06 4.23
C GLU A 103 -10.40 12.63 3.16
N GLY A 104 -11.26 11.64 3.46
CA GLY A 104 -12.28 11.14 2.53
C GLY A 104 -11.74 10.50 1.25
N ILE A 105 -10.46 10.14 1.22
CA ILE A 105 -9.75 9.77 -0.01
C ILE A 105 -10.19 8.41 -0.57
N VAL A 106 -10.76 7.54 0.26
CA VAL A 106 -11.20 6.18 -0.15
C VAL A 106 -12.28 6.24 -1.22
N ALA A 107 -13.16 7.25 -1.19
CA ALA A 107 -14.17 7.47 -2.22
C ALA A 107 -13.58 7.89 -3.59
N GLU A 108 -12.28 8.21 -3.63
CA GLU A 108 -11.55 8.67 -4.83
C GLU A 108 -10.67 7.58 -5.46
N PHE A 109 -10.70 6.37 -4.90
CA PHE A 109 -9.98 5.22 -5.42
C PHE A 109 -10.51 4.85 -6.81
N SER A 110 -9.63 4.37 -7.68
CA SER A 110 -9.98 3.99 -9.05
C SER A 110 -10.25 2.50 -9.15
N ALA A 111 -9.70 1.71 -8.24
CA ALA A 111 -9.93 0.28 -8.18
C ALA A 111 -11.12 0.00 -7.25
N PRO A 112 -12.28 -0.46 -7.76
CA PRO A 112 -13.46 -0.74 -6.94
C PRO A 112 -13.17 -1.76 -5.84
N HIS A 113 -12.35 -2.77 -6.15
CA HIS A 113 -11.95 -3.79 -5.18
C HIS A 113 -11.10 -3.23 -4.04
N LEU A 114 -10.23 -2.24 -4.28
CA LEU A 114 -9.44 -1.59 -3.22
C LEU A 114 -10.33 -0.65 -2.40
N GLN A 115 -11.27 0.03 -3.05
CA GLN A 115 -12.25 0.88 -2.40
C GLN A 115 -13.14 0.08 -1.44
N GLU A 116 -13.67 -1.07 -1.88
CA GLU A 116 -14.45 -1.99 -1.03
C GLU A 116 -13.66 -2.42 0.22
N VAL A 117 -12.42 -2.88 0.03
CA VAL A 117 -11.55 -3.33 1.12
C VAL A 117 -11.25 -2.18 2.09
N ALA A 118 -10.94 -0.99 1.57
CA ALA A 118 -10.66 0.18 2.37
C ALA A 118 -11.89 0.63 3.18
N PHE A 119 -13.09 0.64 2.59
CA PHE A 119 -14.33 0.94 3.33
C PHE A 119 -14.63 -0.07 4.42
N TRP A 120 -14.49 -1.35 4.10
CA TRP A 120 -14.67 -2.42 5.08
C TRP A 120 -13.67 -2.29 6.23
N LEU A 121 -12.40 -1.97 5.93
CA LEU A 121 -11.36 -1.73 6.92
C LEU A 121 -11.66 -0.52 7.81
N LEU A 122 -12.13 0.60 7.23
CA LEU A 122 -12.56 1.78 7.98
C LEU A 122 -13.69 1.44 8.96
N GLU A 123 -14.73 0.75 8.49
CA GLU A 123 -15.89 0.40 9.32
C GLU A 123 -15.53 -0.59 10.43
N ALA A 124 -14.73 -1.61 10.12
CA ALA A 124 -14.27 -2.57 11.11
C ALA A 124 -13.41 -1.91 12.20
N TYR A 125 -12.53 -0.99 11.81
CA TYR A 125 -11.73 -0.22 12.75
C TYR A 125 -12.58 0.72 13.61
N ARG A 126 -13.64 1.32 13.05
CA ARG A 126 -14.58 2.16 13.80
C ARG A 126 -15.29 1.39 14.92
N VAL A 127 -15.66 0.14 14.65
CA VAL A 127 -16.41 -0.71 15.61
C VAL A 127 -15.49 -1.34 16.65
N GLN A 128 -14.33 -1.85 16.24
CA GLN A 128 -13.45 -2.66 17.10
C GLN A 128 -12.20 -1.93 17.61
N GLY A 129 -11.86 -0.77 17.01
CA GLY A 129 -10.62 -0.04 17.30
C GLY A 129 -9.34 -0.79 16.88
N LYS A 130 -9.48 -1.85 16.08
CA LYS A 130 -8.39 -2.75 15.65
C LYS A 130 -8.61 -3.18 14.22
N VAL A 131 -7.53 -3.57 13.56
CA VAL A 131 -7.59 -4.18 12.24
C VAL A 131 -8.21 -5.58 12.38
N PRO A 132 -9.28 -5.90 11.63
CA PRO A 132 -9.95 -7.19 11.69
C PRO A 132 -9.03 -8.32 11.18
N ALA A 133 -9.09 -9.50 11.83
CA ALA A 133 -8.25 -10.64 11.48
C ALA A 133 -8.65 -11.26 10.13
N GLU A 134 -9.91 -11.09 9.73
CA GLU A 134 -10.48 -11.54 8.46
C GLU A 134 -9.95 -10.75 7.27
N LEU A 135 -9.28 -9.61 7.51
CA LEU A 135 -8.70 -8.78 6.46
C LEU A 135 -7.77 -9.59 5.56
N THR A 136 -6.98 -10.49 6.14
CA THR A 136 -5.99 -11.27 5.40
C THR A 136 -6.65 -12.27 4.48
N GLU A 137 -7.73 -12.91 4.93
CA GLU A 137 -8.56 -13.79 4.10
C GLU A 137 -9.17 -13.01 2.92
N VAL A 138 -9.70 -11.82 3.18
CA VAL A 138 -10.27 -10.93 2.15
C VAL A 138 -9.20 -10.46 1.15
N LEU A 139 -7.99 -10.16 1.63
CA LEU A 139 -6.86 -9.76 0.79
C LEU A 139 -6.32 -10.93 -0.04
N GLU A 140 -6.31 -12.15 0.50
CA GLU A 140 -5.94 -13.37 -0.22
C GLU A 140 -6.97 -13.72 -1.29
N GLU A 141 -8.27 -13.67 -0.97
CA GLU A 141 -9.35 -13.91 -1.92
C GLU A 141 -9.28 -12.94 -3.11
N LYS A 142 -8.94 -11.68 -2.85
CA LYS A 142 -8.77 -10.65 -3.89
C LYS A 142 -7.38 -10.63 -4.52
N GLY A 143 -6.45 -11.52 -4.13
CA GLY A 143 -5.09 -11.62 -4.67
C GLY A 143 -4.21 -10.39 -4.40
N LEU A 144 -4.53 -9.65 -3.33
CA LEU A 144 -3.88 -8.41 -2.91
C LEU A 144 -2.85 -8.64 -1.79
N SER A 145 -2.91 -9.78 -1.11
CA SER A 145 -2.02 -10.19 -0.02
C SER A 145 -0.54 -9.89 -0.34
N ASP A 146 0.05 -10.53 -1.35
CA ASP A 146 1.47 -10.34 -1.67
C ASP A 146 1.85 -8.89 -2.03
N ARG A 147 0.89 -8.10 -2.53
CA ARG A 147 1.13 -6.71 -2.96
C ARG A 147 1.10 -5.75 -1.79
N VAL A 148 0.07 -5.85 -0.94
CA VAL A 148 -0.19 -4.90 0.14
C VAL A 148 0.73 -5.15 1.33
N PHE A 149 1.16 -6.39 1.56
CA PHE A 149 2.00 -6.70 2.72
C PHE A 149 3.52 -6.55 2.49
N SER A 150 3.97 -6.33 1.26
CA SER A 150 5.42 -6.28 0.96
C SER A 150 6.05 -4.88 1.08
N THR A 151 5.27 -3.82 1.28
CA THR A 151 5.73 -2.43 1.06
C THR A 151 5.90 -1.53 2.27
N ALA A 152 4.98 -1.51 3.24
CA ALA A 152 5.06 -0.53 4.32
C ALA A 152 6.11 -0.90 5.39
N PHE A 153 6.54 -2.15 5.43
CA PHE A 153 7.51 -2.65 6.41
C PHE A 153 8.89 -1.98 6.33
N LEU A 154 9.20 -1.37 5.17
CA LEU A 154 10.54 -0.94 4.79
C LEU A 154 10.83 0.55 5.06
N TRP A 155 9.83 1.34 5.49
CA TRP A 155 9.96 2.79 5.60
C TRP A 155 10.19 3.27 7.05
N GLY A 156 11.09 4.26 7.20
CA GLY A 156 11.21 5.05 8.42
C GLY A 156 10.01 5.97 8.63
N GLU A 157 9.77 6.48 9.83
CA GLU A 157 8.57 7.32 10.12
C GLU A 157 8.43 8.54 9.19
N LYS A 158 9.55 9.21 8.88
CA LYS A 158 9.55 10.35 7.95
C LYS A 158 9.22 9.96 6.51
N GLU A 159 9.59 8.75 6.10
CA GLU A 159 9.31 8.23 4.76
C GLU A 159 7.87 7.77 4.65
N VAL A 160 7.34 7.16 5.71
CA VAL A 160 5.92 6.80 5.85
C VAL A 160 5.03 8.02 5.71
N GLU A 161 5.31 9.09 6.43
CA GLU A 161 4.48 10.31 6.37
C GLU A 161 4.55 10.96 4.98
N LYS A 162 5.73 10.99 4.35
CA LYS A 162 5.88 11.47 2.97
C LYS A 162 5.12 10.58 1.98
N ALA A 163 5.23 9.26 2.11
CA ALA A 163 4.53 8.32 1.26
C ALA A 163 3.01 8.47 1.39
N PHE A 164 2.52 8.68 2.61
CA PHE A 164 1.11 8.96 2.87
C PHE A 164 0.63 10.21 2.11
N GLN A 165 1.32 11.34 2.30
CA GLN A 165 0.98 12.60 1.62
C GLN A 165 1.08 12.51 0.10
N ASP A 166 2.11 11.83 -0.41
CA ASP A 166 2.28 11.58 -1.84
C ASP A 166 1.14 10.73 -2.40
N CYS A 167 0.69 9.72 -1.67
CA CYS A 167 -0.43 8.87 -2.10
C CYS A 167 -1.74 9.67 -2.16
N LEU A 168 -2.04 10.46 -1.12
CA LEU A 168 -3.20 11.35 -1.12
C LEU A 168 -3.18 12.30 -2.31
N CYS A 169 -2.04 12.96 -2.56
CA CYS A 169 -1.89 13.90 -3.66
C CYS A 169 -2.06 13.21 -5.02
N ARG A 170 -1.47 12.02 -5.21
CA ARG A 170 -1.58 11.28 -6.48
C ARG A 170 -3.01 10.84 -6.77
N ILE A 171 -3.74 10.37 -5.76
CA ILE A 171 -5.13 9.95 -5.91
C ILE A 171 -6.01 11.16 -6.28
N ARG A 172 -5.89 12.27 -5.54
CA ARG A 172 -6.62 13.53 -5.83
C ARG A 172 -6.29 14.08 -7.21
N LEU A 173 -5.00 14.13 -7.57
CA LEU A 173 -4.56 14.64 -8.87
C LEU A 173 -5.10 13.78 -10.02
N ARG A 174 -5.18 12.46 -9.83
CA ARG A 174 -5.80 11.58 -10.83
C ARG A 174 -7.28 11.89 -10.99
N LYS A 175 -8.03 12.04 -9.89
CA LYS A 175 -9.46 12.37 -9.94
C LYS A 175 -9.72 13.71 -10.64
N LEU A 176 -8.97 14.75 -10.31
CA LEU A 176 -9.07 16.06 -10.97
C LEU A 176 -8.78 15.98 -12.47
N ARG A 177 -7.78 15.19 -12.88
CA ARG A 177 -7.47 14.97 -14.31
C ARG A 177 -8.60 14.26 -15.04
N GLU A 178 -9.23 13.28 -14.40
CA GLU A 178 -10.38 12.56 -14.95
C GLU A 178 -11.59 13.49 -15.10
N GLU A 179 -11.92 14.27 -14.06
CA GLU A 179 -12.98 15.30 -14.11
C GLU A 179 -12.71 16.32 -15.24
N ARG A 180 -11.46 16.78 -15.38
CA ARG A 180 -11.09 17.72 -16.45
C ARG A 180 -11.25 17.11 -17.84
N ARG A 181 -10.95 15.81 -17.99
CA ARG A 181 -11.14 15.08 -19.25
C ARG A 181 -12.64 15.02 -19.58
N GLN A 182 -13.47 14.62 -18.62
CA GLN A 182 -14.93 14.55 -18.78
C GLN A 182 -15.53 15.92 -19.12
N VAL A 183 -15.14 16.98 -18.41
CA VAL A 183 -15.59 18.35 -18.71
C VAL A 183 -15.16 18.76 -20.13
N SER A 184 -13.94 18.42 -20.55
CA SER A 184 -13.47 18.72 -21.90
C SER A 184 -14.23 17.96 -22.99
N GLU A 185 -14.67 16.73 -22.71
CA GLU A 185 -15.54 15.97 -23.61
C GLU A 185 -16.96 16.55 -23.66
N GLN A 186 -17.49 17.00 -22.53
CA GLN A 186 -18.80 17.67 -22.47
C GLN A 186 -18.79 19.02 -23.21
N ILE A 187 -17.69 19.78 -23.13
CA ILE A 187 -17.52 21.03 -23.90
C ILE A 187 -17.64 20.73 -25.40
N LYS A 188 -16.91 19.72 -25.91
CA LYS A 188 -16.99 19.35 -27.33
C LYS A 188 -18.40 18.95 -27.76
N LYS A 189 -19.18 18.30 -26.89
CA LYS A 189 -20.58 17.96 -27.18
C LYS A 189 -21.48 19.20 -27.20
N ALA A 190 -21.32 20.10 -26.22
CA ALA A 190 -22.03 21.37 -26.16
C ALA A 190 -21.71 22.30 -27.35
N GLU A 191 -20.47 22.27 -27.86
CA GLU A 191 -20.05 22.98 -29.08
C GLU A 191 -20.84 22.49 -30.32
N VAL A 192 -21.05 21.18 -30.43
CA VAL A 192 -21.79 20.58 -31.54
C VAL A 192 -23.30 20.84 -31.41
N GLU A 193 -23.83 20.86 -30.18
CA GLU A 193 -25.25 21.10 -29.88
C GLU A 193 -25.63 22.59 -29.88
N GLY A 194 -24.65 23.50 -29.85
CA GLY A 194 -24.88 24.95 -29.87
C GLY A 194 -25.37 25.54 -28.54
N ASP A 195 -25.25 24.80 -27.43
CA ASP A 195 -25.66 25.27 -26.10
C ASP A 195 -24.59 26.17 -25.49
N HIS A 196 -24.68 27.47 -25.81
CA HIS A 196 -23.76 28.49 -25.33
C HIS A 196 -23.77 28.66 -23.81
N GLY A 197 -24.91 28.43 -23.14
CA GLY A 197 -25.02 28.58 -21.68
C GLY A 197 -24.33 27.43 -20.94
N LEU A 198 -24.56 26.21 -21.40
CA LEU A 198 -23.89 25.02 -20.85
C LEU A 198 -22.39 25.03 -21.15
N MET A 199 -21.98 25.54 -22.32
CA MET A 199 -20.57 25.72 -22.67
C MET A 199 -19.84 26.68 -21.72
N GLU A 200 -20.40 27.85 -21.44
CA GLU A 200 -19.77 28.84 -20.56
C GLU A 200 -19.60 28.30 -19.13
N ALA A 201 -20.60 27.59 -18.61
CA ALA A 201 -20.54 26.91 -17.33
C ALA A 201 -19.44 25.84 -17.28
N LEU A 202 -19.30 25.03 -18.33
CA LEU A 202 -18.26 23.99 -18.42
C LEU A 202 -16.85 24.58 -18.56
N LEU A 203 -16.69 25.69 -19.27
CA LEU A 203 -15.39 26.40 -19.37
C LEU A 203 -14.96 26.97 -18.01
N MET A 204 -15.88 27.58 -17.25
CA MET A 204 -15.60 28.02 -15.89
C MET A 204 -15.23 26.85 -14.97
N ARG A 205 -15.96 25.72 -15.07
CA ARG A 205 -15.63 24.51 -14.31
C ARG A 205 -14.23 23.99 -14.64
N LYS A 206 -13.84 23.98 -15.92
CA LYS A 206 -12.50 23.57 -16.36
C LYS A 206 -11.40 24.45 -15.78
N GLN A 207 -11.59 25.77 -15.76
CA GLN A 207 -10.61 26.70 -15.18
C GLN A 207 -10.43 26.48 -13.67
N LEU A 208 -11.52 26.21 -12.95
CA LEU A 208 -11.48 25.92 -11.51
C LEU A 208 -10.69 24.63 -11.22
N LEU A 209 -10.91 23.57 -12.01
CA LEU A 209 -10.17 22.30 -11.87
C LEU A 209 -8.67 22.48 -12.14
N VAL A 210 -8.27 23.31 -13.11
CA VAL A 210 -6.85 23.60 -13.38
C VAL A 210 -6.20 24.30 -12.20
N ARG A 211 -6.86 25.30 -11.59
CA ARG A 211 -6.34 25.99 -10.40
C ARG A 211 -6.16 25.02 -9.23
N GLN A 212 -7.13 24.13 -9.00
CA GLN A 212 -7.04 23.11 -7.94
C GLN A 212 -5.88 22.13 -8.18
N GLU A 213 -5.62 21.71 -9.43
CA GLU A 213 -4.44 20.89 -9.75
C GLU A 213 -3.12 21.63 -9.44
N GLU A 214 -3.03 22.92 -9.76
CA GLU A 214 -1.82 23.73 -9.50
C GLU A 214 -1.58 23.96 -8.01
N GLU A 215 -2.63 24.23 -7.24
CA GLU A 215 -2.55 24.39 -5.79
C GLU A 215 -2.09 23.10 -5.10
N LEU A 216 -2.63 21.94 -5.52
CA LEU A 216 -2.20 20.65 -5.00
C LEU A 216 -0.75 20.34 -5.35
N LYS A 217 -0.30 20.65 -6.56
CA LYS A 217 1.12 20.47 -6.94
C LYS A 217 2.06 21.36 -6.13
N LYS A 218 1.66 22.61 -5.85
CA LYS A 218 2.45 23.52 -5.00
C LYS A 218 2.58 23.00 -3.56
N ARG A 219 1.54 22.36 -3.02
CA ARG A 219 1.59 21.70 -1.71
C ARG A 219 2.54 20.49 -1.67
N MET A 220 2.82 19.85 -2.81
CA MET A 220 3.81 18.77 -2.88
C MET A 220 5.27 19.24 -2.95
N SER A 221 5.51 20.50 -3.36
CA SER A 221 6.87 21.04 -3.55
C SER A 221 7.46 21.74 -2.31
N LEU A 222 6.68 21.81 -1.22
CA LEU A 222 7.04 22.43 0.06
C LEU A 222 7.28 21.34 1.12
#